data_AF-A0AAU3JE16-F1
#
_entry.id   AF-A0AAU3JE16-F1
#
_cell.length_a   1.000
_cell.length_b   1.000
_cell.length_c   1.000
_cell.angle_alpha   90.00
_cell.angle_beta   90.00
_cell.angle_gamma   90.00
#
_symmetry.space_group_name_H-M   'P 1'
#
loop_
_entity.id
_entity.type
_entity.pdbx_description
1 polymer ?
#
loop_
_entity_poly.entity_id
_entity_poly.type
_entity_poly.pdbx_seq_one_letter_code
_entity_poly.pdbx_strand_id
1 'polypeptide(L)'
;MASSTAQASHWWDHLQHLDGSRDLPEIATAAGRALVVLSQTYAQAMHRELLALAATGADVVLIGGACEVDGVLRVPANAALRHTLGGTLTSLNARTAATWLEHCTPGRLITREAQGRWDAWAMQAARPERYARTPVSDEIVIAFIREMNNLHPQSSRTRLLRLFRDKGMACEQKRFADLYTATIGR
;
A
#
# COMPACT_ATOMS: atom_id res chain seq x y z
N MET A 1 0.72 7.35 -15.46
CA MET A 1 -0.58 7.55 -16.12
C MET A 1 -1.62 6.84 -15.27
N ALA A 2 -2.59 7.58 -14.71
CA ALA A 2 -3.66 6.99 -13.93
C ALA A 2 -4.67 6.38 -14.89
N SER A 3 -4.75 5.05 -14.95
CA SER A 3 -5.87 4.36 -15.59
C SER A 3 -7.15 4.84 -14.90
N SER A 4 -8.12 5.34 -15.66
CA SER A 4 -9.42 5.71 -15.08
C SER A 4 -10.04 4.49 -14.40
N THR A 5 -10.75 4.66 -13.30
CA THR A 5 -11.36 3.56 -12.53
C THR A 5 -12.20 2.64 -13.44
N ALA A 6 -12.89 3.20 -14.43
CA ALA A 6 -13.65 2.44 -15.43
C ALA A 6 -12.76 1.53 -16.29
N GLN A 7 -11.62 2.01 -16.77
CA GLN A 7 -10.68 1.19 -17.56
C GLN A 7 -10.10 0.04 -16.73
N ALA A 8 -9.82 0.29 -15.44
CA ALA A 8 -9.33 -0.75 -14.54
C ALA A 8 -10.39 -1.84 -14.29
N SER A 9 -11.66 -1.48 -14.10
CA SER A 9 -12.76 -2.44 -13.97
C SER A 9 -13.00 -3.23 -15.25
N HIS A 10 -12.98 -2.59 -16.43
CA HIS A 10 -13.10 -3.31 -17.70
C HIS A 10 -11.97 -4.31 -17.93
N TRP A 11 -10.73 -3.90 -17.62
CA TRP A 11 -9.58 -4.81 -17.69
C TRP A 11 -9.76 -6.03 -16.78
N TRP A 12 -10.25 -5.81 -15.56
CA TRP A 12 -10.52 -6.90 -14.63
C TRP A 12 -11.65 -7.82 -15.12
N ASP A 13 -12.75 -7.25 -15.59
CA ASP A 13 -13.86 -8.02 -16.17
C ASP A 13 -13.36 -8.91 -17.33
N HIS A 14 -12.47 -8.41 -18.20
CA HIS A 14 -11.89 -9.23 -19.27
C HIS A 14 -11.03 -10.39 -18.77
N LEU A 15 -10.29 -10.21 -17.67
CA LEU A 15 -9.50 -11.30 -17.07
C LEU A 15 -10.39 -12.44 -16.55
N GLN A 16 -11.58 -12.11 -16.04
CA GLN A 16 -12.54 -13.11 -15.56
C GLN A 16 -13.16 -13.96 -16.67
N HIS A 17 -13.01 -13.56 -17.93
CA HIS A 17 -13.49 -14.34 -19.08
C HIS A 17 -12.39 -15.22 -19.70
N LEU A 18 -11.18 -15.22 -19.13
CA LEU A 18 -10.12 -16.13 -19.56
C LEU A 18 -10.36 -17.55 -19.06
N ASP A 19 -9.99 -18.53 -19.87
CA ASP A 19 -10.11 -19.95 -19.52
C ASP A 19 -9.35 -20.27 -18.22
N GLY A 20 -10.02 -20.98 -17.31
CA GLY A 20 -9.46 -21.40 -16.02
C GLY A 20 -9.53 -20.36 -14.90
N SER A 21 -10.13 -19.18 -15.16
CA SER A 21 -10.55 -18.27 -14.09
C SER A 21 -11.59 -18.94 -13.19
N ARG A 22 -11.59 -18.56 -11.91
CA ARG A 22 -12.57 -19.03 -10.92
C ARG A 22 -13.20 -17.82 -10.26
N ASP A 23 -14.51 -17.89 -10.08
CA ASP A 23 -15.25 -16.80 -9.47
C ASP A 23 -14.98 -16.76 -7.96
N LEU A 24 -14.65 -15.57 -7.46
CA LEU A 24 -14.31 -15.37 -6.04
C LEU A 24 -15.50 -15.70 -5.09
N PRO A 25 -16.74 -15.26 -5.37
CA PRO A 25 -17.94 -15.71 -4.69
C PRO A 25 -18.09 -17.23 -4.58
N GLU A 26 -17.81 -18.00 -5.64
CA GLU A 26 -17.90 -19.46 -5.60
C GLU A 26 -16.89 -20.05 -4.62
N ILE A 27 -15.63 -19.56 -4.67
CA ILE A 27 -14.57 -19.98 -3.76
C ILE A 27 -14.95 -19.66 -2.31
N ALA A 28 -15.45 -18.45 -2.06
CA ALA A 28 -15.83 -17.99 -0.73
C ALA A 28 -17.01 -18.79 -0.17
N THR A 29 -18.02 -19.08 -1.01
CA THR A 29 -19.20 -19.86 -0.64
C THR A 29 -18.80 -21.29 -0.26
N ALA A 30 -17.96 -21.94 -1.06
CA ALA A 30 -17.49 -23.30 -0.79
C ALA A 30 -16.66 -23.39 0.50
N ALA A 31 -15.85 -22.37 0.80
CA ALA A 31 -15.01 -22.33 2.00
C ALA A 31 -15.74 -21.77 3.25
N GLY A 32 -16.91 -21.14 3.05
CA GLY A 32 -17.64 -20.36 4.05
C GLY A 32 -16.91 -19.09 4.51
N ARG A 33 -15.78 -18.73 3.89
CA ARG A 33 -14.92 -17.61 4.30
C ARG A 33 -13.96 -17.18 3.18
N ALA A 34 -13.54 -15.93 3.19
CA ALA A 34 -12.50 -15.42 2.30
C ALA A 34 -11.65 -14.32 2.98
N LEU A 35 -10.33 -14.42 2.83
CA LEU A 35 -9.39 -13.34 3.18
C LEU A 35 -8.82 -12.76 1.88
N VAL A 36 -9.23 -11.55 1.54
CA VAL A 36 -8.85 -10.89 0.29
C VAL A 36 -7.85 -9.79 0.60
N VAL A 37 -6.70 -9.77 -0.07
CA VAL A 37 -5.60 -8.84 0.21
C VAL A 37 -5.33 -7.99 -1.02
N LEU A 38 -5.85 -6.76 -1.05
CA LEU A 38 -5.82 -5.91 -2.24
C LEU A 38 -5.21 -4.55 -1.96
N SER A 39 -4.43 -4.04 -2.92
CA SER A 39 -4.11 -2.61 -2.94
C SER A 39 -5.37 -1.80 -3.25
N GLN A 40 -5.30 -0.49 -3.03
CA GLN A 40 -6.39 0.42 -3.40
C GLN A 40 -6.76 0.30 -4.89
N THR A 41 -5.77 0.23 -5.79
CA THR A 41 -6.02 0.14 -7.24
C THR A 41 -6.76 -1.15 -7.61
N TYR A 42 -6.38 -2.29 -7.03
CA TYR A 42 -7.06 -3.56 -7.30
C TYR A 42 -8.45 -3.62 -6.68
N ALA A 43 -8.63 -3.14 -5.44
CA ALA A 43 -9.95 -3.08 -4.82
C ALA A 43 -10.95 -2.21 -5.62
N GLN A 44 -10.46 -1.14 -6.26
CA GLN A 44 -11.27 -0.34 -7.16
C GLN A 44 -11.64 -1.08 -8.45
N ALA A 45 -10.68 -1.76 -9.08
CA ALA A 45 -10.94 -2.57 -10.28
C ALA A 45 -11.95 -3.69 -9.98
N MET A 46 -11.81 -4.35 -8.83
CA MET A 46 -12.60 -5.51 -8.38
C MET A 46 -13.88 -5.14 -7.63
N HIS A 47 -14.31 -3.88 -7.63
CA HIS A 47 -15.40 -3.42 -6.75
C HIS A 47 -16.70 -4.24 -6.92
N ARG A 48 -17.06 -4.61 -8.16
CA ARG A 48 -18.24 -5.45 -8.44
C ARG A 48 -18.13 -6.85 -7.81
N GLU A 49 -16.95 -7.45 -7.86
CA GLU A 49 -16.67 -8.75 -7.25
C GLU A 49 -16.67 -8.68 -5.73
N LEU A 50 -16.18 -7.58 -5.15
CA LEU A 50 -16.26 -7.37 -3.70
C LEU A 50 -17.72 -7.27 -3.23
N LEU A 51 -18.59 -6.64 -4.01
CA LEU A 51 -20.04 -6.63 -3.75
C LEU A 51 -20.66 -8.03 -3.89
N ALA A 52 -20.27 -8.78 -4.92
CA ALA A 52 -20.73 -10.15 -5.10
C ALA A 52 -20.27 -11.07 -3.94
N LEU A 53 -19.03 -10.90 -3.47
CA LEU A 53 -18.50 -11.59 -2.29
C LEU A 53 -19.31 -11.26 -1.03
N ALA A 54 -19.63 -9.98 -0.81
CA ALA A 54 -20.45 -9.57 0.32
C ALA A 54 -21.83 -10.24 0.34
N ALA A 55 -22.40 -10.49 -0.84
CA ALA A 55 -23.71 -11.12 -0.99
C ALA A 55 -23.71 -12.64 -0.72
N THR A 56 -22.54 -13.29 -0.61
CA THR A 56 -22.45 -14.75 -0.38
C THR A 56 -22.84 -15.17 1.04
N GLY A 57 -22.83 -14.25 2.01
CA GLY A 57 -22.99 -14.57 3.42
C GLY A 57 -21.80 -15.30 4.05
N ALA A 58 -20.69 -15.47 3.33
CA ALA A 58 -19.44 -15.99 3.87
C ALA A 58 -18.74 -14.96 4.78
N ASP A 59 -17.85 -15.43 5.66
CA ASP A 59 -16.98 -14.55 6.44
C ASP A 59 -15.92 -13.91 5.52
N VAL A 60 -16.16 -12.69 5.04
CA VAL A 60 -15.23 -11.99 4.13
C VAL A 60 -14.46 -10.89 4.85
N VAL A 61 -13.13 -10.99 4.85
CA VAL A 61 -12.22 -9.96 5.33
C VAL A 61 -11.43 -9.38 4.17
N LEU A 62 -11.44 -8.05 4.03
CA LEU A 62 -10.63 -7.30 3.07
C LEU A 62 -9.47 -6.61 3.77
N ILE A 63 -8.24 -7.00 3.48
CA ILE A 63 -7.03 -6.32 3.93
C ILE A 63 -6.61 -5.26 2.91
N GLY A 64 -6.43 -4.02 3.37
CA GLY A 64 -6.10 -2.89 2.51
C GLY A 64 -7.35 -2.30 1.86
N GLY A 65 -7.36 -2.22 0.53
CA GLY A 65 -8.47 -1.64 -0.24
C GLY A 65 -8.70 -0.14 -0.01
N ALA A 66 -9.59 0.44 -0.82
CA ALA A 66 -9.84 1.88 -0.88
C ALA A 66 -11.14 2.34 -0.22
N CYS A 67 -12.10 1.43 -0.05
CA CYS A 67 -13.44 1.74 0.40
C CYS A 67 -13.98 0.60 1.28
N GLU A 68 -14.92 0.98 2.14
CA GLU A 68 -15.76 0.05 2.87
C GLU A 68 -16.78 -0.59 1.91
N VAL A 69 -17.09 -1.86 2.12
CA VAL A 69 -18.11 -2.60 1.38
C VAL A 69 -19.01 -3.25 2.41
N ASP A 70 -20.30 -2.91 2.40
CA ASP A 70 -21.26 -3.47 3.35
C ASP A 70 -21.27 -5.00 3.24
N GLY A 71 -21.17 -5.69 4.38
CA GLY A 71 -21.04 -7.15 4.43
C GLY A 71 -19.60 -7.69 4.34
N VAL A 72 -18.60 -6.82 4.18
CA VAL A 72 -17.17 -7.18 4.22
C VAL A 72 -16.48 -6.47 5.38
N LEU A 73 -15.78 -7.22 6.23
CA LEU A 73 -14.95 -6.61 7.26
C LEU A 73 -13.66 -6.08 6.64
N ARG A 74 -13.48 -4.77 6.61
CA ARG A 74 -12.22 -4.17 6.15
C ARG A 74 -11.23 -3.97 7.28
N VAL A 75 -10.00 -4.42 7.04
CA VAL A 75 -8.82 -4.14 7.88
C VAL A 75 -7.87 -3.25 7.08
N PRO A 76 -7.82 -1.93 7.36
CA PRO A 76 -6.97 -1.03 6.61
C PRO A 76 -5.49 -1.32 6.88
N ALA A 77 -4.72 -1.46 5.81
CA ALA A 77 -3.26 -1.52 5.87
C ALA A 77 -2.70 -0.11 6.13
N ASN A 78 -2.77 0.33 7.39
CA ASN A 78 -2.41 1.68 7.81
C ASN A 78 -0.89 1.89 7.81
N ALA A 79 -0.40 2.98 7.22
CA ALA A 79 1.01 3.36 7.26
C ALA A 79 1.53 3.54 8.71
N ALA A 80 0.68 3.89 9.67
CA ALA A 80 1.06 3.97 11.08
C ALA A 80 1.46 2.60 11.68
N LEU A 81 1.02 1.49 11.08
CA LEU A 81 1.42 0.14 11.47
C LEU A 81 2.70 -0.31 10.75
N ARG A 82 3.17 0.43 9.74
CA ARG A 82 4.35 0.07 8.94
C ARG A 82 5.60 -0.10 9.80
N HIS A 83 5.79 0.75 10.81
CA HIS A 83 6.97 0.65 11.66
C HIS A 83 6.99 -0.68 12.44
N THR A 84 5.82 -1.14 12.90
CA THR A 84 5.68 -2.36 13.70
C THR A 84 5.66 -3.62 12.83
N LEU A 85 4.98 -3.55 11.67
CA LEU A 85 4.95 -4.63 10.68
C LEU A 85 6.26 -4.76 9.88
N GLY A 86 7.13 -3.75 9.92
CA GLY A 86 8.41 -3.72 9.21
C GLY A 86 8.28 -3.68 7.67
N GLY A 87 9.41 -3.84 6.98
CA GLY A 87 9.50 -4.02 5.52
C GLY A 87 9.04 -2.85 4.63
N THR A 88 8.91 -3.12 3.31
CA THR A 88 8.52 -2.13 2.32
C THR A 88 7.00 -1.90 2.30
N LEU A 89 6.56 -0.76 1.75
CA LEU A 89 5.14 -0.45 1.56
C LEU A 89 4.42 -1.47 0.66
N THR A 90 5.14 -2.04 -0.32
CA THR A 90 4.58 -2.97 -1.30
C THR A 90 4.05 -4.26 -0.69
N SER A 91 4.57 -4.69 0.46
CA SER A 91 4.13 -5.90 1.14
C SER A 91 3.43 -5.62 2.48
N LEU A 92 3.02 -4.37 2.71
CA LEU A 92 2.30 -3.98 3.93
C LEU A 92 0.98 -4.73 4.06
N ASN A 93 0.22 -4.87 2.97
CA ASN A 93 -1.08 -5.56 2.99
C ASN A 93 -0.91 -7.05 3.33
N ALA A 94 0.07 -7.73 2.75
CA ALA A 94 0.34 -9.14 3.05
C ALA A 94 0.73 -9.37 4.52
N ARG A 95 1.56 -8.48 5.08
CA ARG A 95 1.91 -8.56 6.51
C ARG A 95 0.75 -8.21 7.43
N THR A 96 -0.06 -7.22 7.05
CA THR A 96 -1.30 -6.90 7.76
C THR A 96 -2.23 -8.12 7.79
N ALA A 97 -2.32 -8.86 6.68
CA ALA A 97 -3.09 -10.10 6.59
C ALA A 97 -2.53 -11.20 7.50
N ALA A 98 -1.21 -11.40 7.52
CA ALA A 98 -0.56 -12.37 8.40
C ALA A 98 -0.80 -12.03 9.88
N THR A 99 -0.60 -10.78 10.28
CA THR A 99 -0.86 -10.35 11.66
C THR A 99 -2.35 -10.41 12.00
N TRP A 100 -3.25 -10.09 11.08
CA TRP A 100 -4.69 -10.30 11.30
C TRP A 100 -4.99 -11.77 11.63
N LEU A 101 -4.44 -12.71 10.86
CA LEU A 101 -4.60 -14.15 11.10
C LEU A 101 -4.05 -14.61 12.45
N GLU A 102 -2.96 -14.01 12.95
CA GLU A 102 -2.43 -14.28 14.29
C GLU A 102 -3.42 -13.85 15.41
N HIS A 103 -4.29 -12.88 15.13
CA HIS A 103 -5.31 -12.41 16.08
C HIS A 103 -6.63 -13.15 15.92
N CYS A 104 -6.83 -13.89 14.83
CA CYS A 104 -8.03 -14.68 14.59
C CYS A 104 -8.14 -15.88 15.52
N THR A 105 -9.39 -16.27 15.81
CA THR A 105 -9.67 -17.58 16.40
C THR A 105 -9.46 -18.65 15.32
N PRO A 106 -8.77 -19.77 15.60
CA PRO A 106 -8.54 -20.82 14.60
C PRO A 106 -9.83 -21.25 13.90
N GLY A 107 -9.82 -21.19 12.57
CA GLY A 107 -10.98 -21.57 11.77
C GLY A 107 -12.12 -20.53 11.70
N ARG A 108 -11.92 -19.29 12.16
CA ARG A 108 -12.85 -18.17 12.01
C ARG A 108 -12.09 -16.92 11.57
N LEU A 109 -12.53 -16.28 10.49
CA LEU A 109 -11.92 -15.02 10.04
C LEU A 109 -12.53 -13.81 10.75
N ILE A 110 -13.78 -13.90 11.19
CA ILE A 110 -14.51 -12.81 11.83
C ILE A 110 -15.07 -13.32 13.16
N THR A 111 -14.56 -12.79 14.26
CA THR A 111 -15.22 -12.86 15.57
C THR A 111 -15.03 -11.54 16.30
N ARG A 112 -15.94 -11.24 17.24
CA ARG A 112 -15.85 -10.02 18.04
C ARG A 112 -14.55 -9.96 18.86
N GLU A 113 -14.08 -11.10 19.34
CA GLU A 113 -12.85 -11.21 20.09
C GLU A 113 -11.62 -11.00 19.20
N ALA A 114 -11.61 -11.55 17.99
CA ALA A 114 -10.52 -11.33 17.02
C ALA A 114 -10.40 -9.84 16.66
N GLN A 115 -11.53 -9.20 16.39
CA GLN A 115 -11.58 -7.78 16.10
C GLN A 115 -11.13 -6.94 17.31
N GLY A 116 -11.60 -7.25 18.51
CA GLY A 116 -11.17 -6.57 19.73
C GLY A 116 -9.67 -6.72 20.02
N ARG A 117 -9.09 -7.92 19.81
CA ARG A 117 -7.64 -8.15 19.94
C ARG A 117 -6.87 -7.34 18.91
N TRP A 118 -7.32 -7.32 17.66
CA TRP A 118 -6.71 -6.53 16.59
C TRP A 118 -6.75 -5.04 16.91
N ASP A 119 -7.90 -4.50 17.28
CA ASP A 119 -8.07 -3.07 17.56
C ASP A 119 -7.17 -2.63 18.73
N ALA A 120 -7.11 -3.42 19.80
CA ALA A 120 -6.24 -3.15 20.94
C ALA A 120 -4.75 -3.19 20.55
N TRP A 121 -4.33 -4.19 19.77
CA TRP A 121 -2.97 -4.28 19.27
C TRP A 121 -2.64 -3.12 18.32
N ALA A 122 -3.51 -2.81 17.37
CA ALA A 122 -3.32 -1.76 16.37
C ALA A 122 -3.22 -0.38 17.03
N MET A 123 -4.03 -0.11 18.05
CA MET A 123 -3.93 1.12 18.84
C MET A 123 -2.57 1.27 19.54
N GLN A 124 -2.02 0.18 20.08
CA GLN A 124 -0.71 0.20 20.75
C GLN A 124 0.45 0.25 19.75
N ALA A 125 0.30 -0.45 18.62
CA ALA A 125 1.31 -0.59 17.59
C ALA A 125 1.39 0.63 16.65
N ALA A 126 0.31 1.39 16.52
CA ALA A 126 0.25 2.55 15.64
C ALA A 126 1.21 3.63 16.14
N ARG A 127 2.28 3.85 15.36
CA ARG A 127 3.12 5.04 15.49
C ARG A 127 2.70 5.98 14.37
N PRO A 128 2.05 7.11 14.66
CA PRO A 128 1.77 8.10 13.63
C PRO A 128 3.07 8.40 12.92
N GLU A 129 3.13 8.22 11.59
CA GLU A 129 4.25 8.70 10.80
C GLU A 129 4.24 10.24 10.91
N ARG A 130 4.88 10.77 11.97
CA ARG A 130 5.28 12.17 12.01
C ARG A 130 6.43 12.28 11.02
N TYR A 131 6.08 12.49 9.76
CA TYR A 131 7.00 13.07 8.81
C TYR A 131 7.30 14.49 9.29
N ALA A 132 8.30 14.64 10.15
CA ALA A 132 8.98 15.91 10.37
C ALA A 132 9.75 16.24 9.08
N ARG A 133 9.02 16.55 8.01
CA ARG A 133 9.60 17.11 6.79
C ARG A 133 9.80 18.57 7.09
N THR A 134 10.99 18.95 7.54
CA THR A 134 11.44 20.31 7.27
C THR A 134 11.49 20.42 5.74
N PRO A 135 10.69 21.28 5.09
CA PRO A 135 10.78 21.47 3.65
C PRO A 135 12.20 21.94 3.36
N VAL A 136 13.02 21.06 2.79
CA VAL A 136 14.38 21.42 2.40
C VAL A 136 14.22 22.35 1.21
N SER A 137 14.72 23.58 1.31
CA SER A 137 14.56 24.60 0.26
C SER A 137 15.33 24.22 -1.00
N ASP A 138 14.96 24.80 -2.14
CA ASP A 138 15.67 24.53 -3.41
C ASP A 138 17.15 24.88 -3.30
N GLU A 139 17.50 25.93 -2.53
CA GLU A 139 18.88 26.38 -2.32
C GLU A 139 19.73 25.30 -1.63
N ILE A 140 19.18 24.60 -0.63
CA ILE A 140 19.88 23.52 0.06
C ILE A 140 20.08 22.32 -0.88
N VAL A 141 19.07 21.99 -1.69
CA VAL A 141 19.16 20.91 -2.67
C VAL A 141 20.21 21.25 -3.75
N ILE A 142 20.22 22.47 -4.26
CA ILE A 142 21.19 22.95 -5.26
C ILE A 142 22.60 22.95 -4.68
N ALA A 143 22.78 23.45 -3.45
CA ALA A 143 24.07 23.47 -2.77
C ALA A 143 24.63 22.04 -2.62
N PHE A 144 23.80 21.10 -2.19
CA PHE A 144 24.18 19.69 -2.10
C PHE A 144 24.55 19.08 -3.45
N ILE A 145 23.77 19.37 -4.51
CA ILE A 145 24.04 18.86 -5.86
C ILE A 145 25.41 19.36 -6.35
N ARG A 146 25.71 20.65 -6.16
CA ARG A 146 27.02 21.23 -6.53
C ARG A 146 28.17 20.58 -5.74
N GLU A 147 28.01 20.47 -4.42
CA GLU A 147 29.01 19.87 -3.54
C GLU A 147 29.32 18.42 -3.95
N MET A 148 28.28 17.60 -4.09
CA MET A 148 28.46 16.19 -4.43
C MET A 148 28.94 15.97 -5.86
N ASN A 149 28.58 16.85 -6.81
CA ASN A 149 29.12 16.78 -8.15
C ASN A 149 30.62 17.10 -8.18
N ASN A 150 31.07 18.07 -7.38
CA ASN A 150 32.50 18.37 -7.26
C ASN A 150 33.28 17.21 -6.63
N LEU A 151 32.71 16.57 -5.60
CA LEU A 151 33.34 15.42 -4.94
C LEU A 151 33.27 14.14 -5.77
N HIS A 152 32.22 13.98 -6.58
CA HIS A 152 31.97 12.78 -7.38
C HIS A 152 31.45 13.12 -8.79
N PRO A 153 32.33 13.59 -9.70
CA PRO A 153 31.94 14.13 -11.02
C PRO A 153 31.21 13.16 -11.96
N GLN A 154 31.22 11.87 -11.66
CA GLN A 154 30.57 10.81 -12.47
C GLN A 154 29.39 10.16 -11.74
N SER A 155 28.96 10.70 -10.60
CA SER A 155 27.81 10.15 -9.88
C SER A 155 26.52 10.39 -10.65
N SER A 156 25.73 9.33 -10.82
CA SER A 156 24.40 9.47 -11.39
C SER A 156 23.48 10.30 -10.49
N ARG A 157 22.54 11.02 -11.09
CA ARG A 157 21.46 11.73 -10.39
C ARG A 157 20.76 10.86 -9.33
N THR A 158 20.49 9.59 -9.66
CA THR A 158 19.83 8.66 -8.74
C THR A 158 20.72 8.31 -7.54
N ARG A 159 22.04 8.23 -7.73
CA ARG A 159 23.01 8.05 -6.65
C ARG A 159 23.06 9.27 -5.74
N LEU A 160 23.07 10.49 -6.29
CA LEU A 160 23.07 11.71 -5.48
C LEU A 160 21.78 11.87 -4.67
N LEU A 161 20.61 11.56 -5.26
CA LEU A 161 19.33 11.58 -4.54
C LEU A 161 19.31 10.57 -3.38
N ARG A 162 19.94 9.40 -3.55
CA ARG A 162 20.07 8.40 -2.47
C ARG A 162 20.93 8.95 -1.33
N LEU A 163 22.11 9.51 -1.64
CA LEU A 163 22.98 10.13 -0.63
C LEU A 163 22.30 11.30 0.11
N PHE A 164 21.48 12.08 -0.59
CA PHE A 164 20.68 13.15 -0.01
C PHE A 164 19.69 12.62 1.05
N ARG A 165 19.02 11.50 0.73
CA ARG A 165 18.08 10.81 1.63
C ARG A 165 18.78 10.10 2.78
N ASP A 166 19.93 9.50 2.53
CA ASP A 166 20.73 8.82 3.56
C ASP A 166 21.23 9.82 4.62
N LYS A 167 21.38 11.11 4.26
CA LYS A 167 21.66 12.22 5.19
C LYS A 167 20.41 12.74 5.94
N GLY A 168 19.26 12.07 5.80
CA GLY A 168 18.01 12.44 6.46
C GLY A 168 17.24 13.59 5.79
N MET A 169 17.67 14.04 4.61
CA MET A 169 17.00 15.12 3.87
C MET A 169 15.97 14.56 2.87
N ALA A 170 14.78 15.17 2.82
CA ALA A 170 13.69 14.73 1.95
C ALA A 170 13.56 15.65 0.72
N CYS A 171 13.63 15.05 -0.48
CA CYS A 171 13.26 15.70 -1.73
C CYS A 171 12.52 14.70 -2.64
N GLU A 172 11.45 15.19 -3.28
CA GLU A 172 10.72 14.43 -4.29
C GLU A 172 11.63 14.13 -5.48
N GLN A 173 11.52 12.93 -6.04
CA GLN A 173 12.42 12.51 -7.12
C GLN A 173 12.30 13.40 -8.37
N LYS A 174 11.10 13.90 -8.68
CA LYS A 174 10.87 14.83 -9.78
C LYS A 174 11.51 16.19 -9.49
N ARG A 175 11.24 16.78 -8.33
CA ARG A 175 11.85 18.05 -7.91
C ARG A 175 13.39 17.98 -7.91
N PHE A 176 13.96 16.92 -7.34
CA PHE A 176 15.42 16.73 -7.36
C PHE A 176 15.97 16.61 -8.79
N ALA A 177 15.21 15.98 -9.69
CA ALA A 177 15.59 15.87 -11.08
C ALA A 177 15.66 17.22 -11.79
N ASP A 178 14.62 18.03 -11.62
CA ASP A 178 14.51 19.33 -12.25
C ASP A 178 15.65 20.25 -11.75
N LEU A 179 15.91 20.24 -10.44
CA LEU A 179 17.02 20.99 -9.83
C LEU A 179 18.39 20.47 -10.25
N TYR A 180 18.58 19.16 -10.38
CA TYR A 180 19.83 18.57 -10.87
C TYR A 180 20.14 19.04 -12.30
N THR A 181 19.15 18.97 -13.19
CA THR A 181 19.30 19.44 -14.57
C THR A 181 19.55 20.94 -14.64
N ALA A 182 18.86 21.75 -13.84
CA ALA A 182 19.09 23.19 -13.77
C ALA A 182 20.46 23.56 -13.19
N THR A 183 21.00 22.74 -12.29
CA THR A 183 22.27 23.02 -11.58
C THR A 183 23.50 22.60 -12.38
N ILE A 184 23.47 21.42 -13.01
CA ILE A 184 24.65 20.83 -13.64
C ILE A 184 24.71 21.16 -15.14
N GLY A 185 23.58 21.52 -15.76
CA GLY A 185 23.45 21.44 -17.21
C GLY A 185 23.47 19.98 -17.65
N ARG A 186 23.02 19.69 -18.87
CA ARG A 186 23.12 18.31 -19.39
C ARG A 186 24.56 17.86 -19.54
#